data_AF-A0A1Q6ZCQ0-F1
#
_entry.id   AF-A0A1Q6ZCQ0-F1
#
_cell.length_a   1.000
_cell.length_b   1.000
_cell.length_c   1.000
_cell.angle_alpha   90.00
_cell.angle_beta   90.00
_cell.angle_gamma   90.00
#
_symmetry.space_group_name_H-M   'P 1'
#
loop_
_entity.id
_entity.type
_entity.pdbx_description
1 polymer ?
#
loop_
_entity_poly.entity_id
_entity_poly.type
_entity_poly.pdbx_seq_one_letter_code
_entity_poly.pdbx_strand_id
1 'polypeptide(L)'
;MEVPGGQIMTAKARQLALTPRNITLTPDWKLESEDTISELTLLRKRIGALESLKESKEIEDEIYVELVDSQKAGYLEKVKAAEALAASMKRRLSEVTSNISSLTRYLVNAKLDHKSGELDDETLKLAQGSIEPTLRPLIAEKTDLTSSLKTLEQVLPARVSIG
;
A
#
# COMPACT_ATOMS: atom_id res chain seq x y z
N MET A 1 -21.99 -29.31 -6.84
CA MET A 1 -20.88 -29.45 -5.89
C MET A 1 -20.50 -28.02 -5.49
N GLU A 2 -21.10 -27.51 -4.42
CA GLU A 2 -20.80 -26.18 -3.89
C GLU A 2 -19.50 -26.25 -3.11
N VAL A 3 -18.60 -25.31 -3.37
CA VAL A 3 -17.38 -25.15 -2.57
C VAL A 3 -17.78 -24.49 -1.25
N PRO A 4 -17.63 -25.14 -0.09
CA PRO A 4 -17.90 -24.50 1.19
C PRO A 4 -16.82 -23.46 1.46
N GLY A 5 -17.20 -22.20 1.64
CA GLY A 5 -16.26 -21.13 2.02
C GLY A 5 -16.29 -19.87 1.15
N GLY A 6 -17.41 -19.54 0.52
CA GLY A 6 -17.56 -18.24 -0.13
C GLY A 6 -17.41 -17.10 0.88
N GLN A 7 -16.24 -16.47 0.95
CA GLN A 7 -16.01 -15.32 1.80
C GLN A 7 -16.65 -14.10 1.14
N ILE A 8 -17.69 -13.54 1.76
CA ILE A 8 -18.29 -12.30 1.28
C ILE A 8 -17.31 -11.16 1.60
N MET A 9 -16.81 -10.53 0.54
CA MET A 9 -15.92 -9.37 0.66
C MET A 9 -16.70 -8.10 0.33
N THR A 10 -16.61 -7.11 1.22
CA THR A 10 -17.11 -5.76 0.94
C THR A 10 -15.97 -4.91 0.39
N ALA A 11 -16.21 -4.24 -0.74
CA ALA A 11 -15.26 -3.34 -1.37
C ALA A 11 -15.97 -2.08 -1.85
N LYS A 12 -15.26 -0.94 -1.87
CA LYS A 12 -15.75 0.30 -2.47
C LYS A 12 -15.81 0.12 -3.99
N ALA A 13 -16.76 0.77 -4.65
CA ALA A 13 -16.90 0.68 -6.11
C ALA A 13 -15.60 1.04 -6.87
N ARG A 14 -14.83 2.01 -6.35
CA ARG A 14 -13.54 2.43 -6.94
C ARG A 14 -12.46 1.34 -6.94
N GLN A 15 -12.60 0.34 -6.08
CA GLN A 15 -11.68 -0.80 -6.01
C GLN A 15 -11.96 -1.83 -7.10
N LEU A 16 -13.09 -1.73 -7.81
CA LEU A 16 -13.54 -2.73 -8.77
C LEU A 16 -13.33 -2.23 -10.20
N ALA A 17 -12.63 -3.03 -11.00
CA ALA A 17 -12.62 -2.90 -12.45
C ALA A 17 -13.27 -4.15 -13.06
N LEU A 18 -14.30 -3.93 -13.88
CA LEU A 18 -15.06 -4.99 -14.54
C LEU A 18 -14.67 -5.05 -16.01
N THR A 19 -14.26 -6.23 -16.47
CA THR A 19 -14.17 -6.54 -17.89
C THR A 19 -15.08 -7.73 -18.20
N PRO A 20 -15.43 -7.99 -19.47
CA PRO A 20 -16.25 -9.14 -19.83
C PRO A 20 -15.68 -10.50 -19.40
N ARG A 21 -14.39 -10.57 -19.05
CA ARG A 21 -13.69 -11.81 -18.70
C ARG A 21 -13.17 -11.87 -17.26
N ASN A 22 -13.05 -10.74 -16.57
CA ASN A 22 -12.49 -10.70 -15.22
C ASN A 22 -13.08 -9.56 -14.38
N ILE A 23 -13.01 -9.77 -13.07
CA ILE A 23 -13.22 -8.73 -12.06
C ILE A 23 -11.87 -8.54 -11.40
N THR A 24 -11.36 -7.31 -11.42
CA THR A 24 -10.13 -6.95 -10.72
C THR A 24 -10.50 -6.16 -9.48
N LEU A 25 -9.97 -6.59 -8.33
CA LEU A 25 -10.10 -5.88 -7.06
C LEU A 25 -8.76 -5.24 -6.70
N THR A 26 -8.70 -3.92 -6.69
CA THR A 26 -7.52 -3.16 -6.27
C THR A 26 -7.60 -2.88 -4.76
N PRO A 27 -6.55 -3.20 -3.98
CA PRO A 27 -6.51 -2.88 -2.56
C PRO A 27 -6.68 -1.38 -2.30
N ASP A 28 -7.44 -1.03 -1.27
CA ASP A 28 -7.79 0.37 -0.99
C ASP A 28 -6.55 1.22 -0.71
N TRP A 29 -5.57 0.66 0.00
CA TRP A 29 -4.29 1.33 0.30
C TRP A 29 -3.54 1.74 -0.97
N LYS A 30 -3.67 0.98 -2.08
CA LYS A 30 -2.96 1.24 -3.33
C LYS A 30 -3.54 2.49 -3.98
N LEU A 31 -4.86 2.53 -4.10
CA LEU A 31 -5.60 3.69 -4.60
C LEU A 31 -5.38 4.93 -3.71
N GLU A 32 -5.50 4.77 -2.39
CA GLU A 32 -5.30 5.87 -1.44
C GLU A 32 -3.86 6.41 -1.49
N SER A 33 -2.86 5.54 -1.72
CA SER A 33 -1.48 5.99 -1.85
C SER A 33 -1.26 6.85 -3.10
N GLU A 34 -1.83 6.45 -4.24
CA GLU A 34 -1.75 7.19 -5.49
C GLU A 34 -2.45 8.56 -5.38
N ASP A 35 -3.66 8.59 -4.83
CA ASP A 35 -4.43 9.81 -4.57
C ASP A 35 -3.62 10.77 -3.68
N THR A 36 -3.11 10.25 -2.55
CA THR A 36 -2.37 11.03 -1.56
C THR A 36 -1.07 11.61 -2.12
N ILE A 37 -0.32 10.82 -2.88
CA ILE A 37 0.92 11.26 -3.54
C ILE A 37 0.64 12.40 -4.51
N SER A 38 -0.40 12.27 -5.32
CA SER A 38 -0.81 13.29 -6.29
C SER A 38 -1.20 14.60 -5.58
N GLU A 39 -2.05 14.51 -4.55
CA GLU A 39 -2.54 15.67 -3.81
C GLU A 39 -1.42 16.42 -3.07
N LEU A 40 -0.53 15.71 -2.36
CA LEU A 40 0.61 16.30 -1.67
C LEU A 40 1.56 16.99 -2.65
N THR A 41 1.82 16.36 -3.79
CA THR A 41 2.67 16.93 -4.85
C THR A 41 2.07 18.22 -5.40
N LEU A 42 0.76 18.23 -5.65
CA LEU A 42 0.05 19.41 -6.14
C LEU A 42 0.08 20.55 -5.12
N LEU A 43 -0.21 20.27 -3.84
CA LEU A 43 -0.19 21.28 -2.78
C LEU A 43 1.19 21.91 -2.63
N ARG A 44 2.26 21.11 -2.64
CA ARG A 44 3.65 21.61 -2.61
C ARG A 44 3.96 22.52 -3.81
N LYS A 45 3.54 22.13 -5.02
CA LYS A 45 3.71 22.97 -6.22
C LYS A 45 2.95 24.29 -6.10
N ARG A 46 1.73 24.28 -5.57
CA ARG A 46 0.93 25.50 -5.38
C ARG A 46 1.54 26.44 -4.34
N ILE A 47 2.07 25.90 -3.24
CA ILE A 47 2.79 26.70 -2.23
C ILE A 47 4.01 27.37 -2.87
N GLY A 48 4.85 26.62 -3.60
CA GLY A 48 6.00 27.19 -4.30
C GLY A 48 5.63 28.23 -5.36
N ALA A 49 4.52 28.03 -6.08
CA ALA A 49 4.02 29.01 -7.04
C ALA A 49 3.56 30.31 -6.37
N LEU A 50 2.90 30.24 -5.20
CA LEU A 50 2.54 31.42 -4.41
C LEU A 50 3.79 32.18 -3.95
N GLU A 51 4.84 31.47 -3.53
CA GLU A 51 6.13 32.06 -3.16
C GLU A 51 6.76 32.80 -4.36
N SER A 52 6.78 32.20 -5.55
CA SER A 52 7.29 32.85 -6.76
C SER A 52 6.48 34.08 -7.19
N LEU A 53 5.15 34.04 -7.06
CA LEU A 53 4.29 35.20 -7.33
C LEU A 53 4.59 36.35 -6.35
N LYS A 54 4.83 36.03 -5.07
CA LYS A 54 5.24 37.02 -4.07
C LYS A 54 6.59 37.65 -4.41
N GLU A 55 7.59 36.83 -4.73
CA GLU A 55 8.94 37.30 -5.09
C GLU A 55 8.90 38.22 -6.31
N SER A 56 8.04 37.91 -7.28
CA SER A 56 7.85 38.68 -8.51
C SER A 56 6.93 39.90 -8.33
N LYS A 57 6.40 40.11 -7.12
CA LYS A 57 5.43 41.19 -6.78
C LYS A 57 4.16 41.16 -7.64
N GLU A 58 3.75 39.98 -8.07
CA GLU A 58 2.54 39.74 -8.88
C GLU A 58 1.28 39.51 -8.00
N ILE A 59 1.46 39.51 -6.67
CA ILE A 59 0.40 39.32 -5.68
C ILE A 59 0.63 40.28 -4.51
N GLU A 60 -0.46 40.84 -3.97
CA GLU A 60 -0.41 41.69 -2.78
C GLU A 60 -0.09 40.87 -1.53
N ASP A 61 0.65 41.46 -0.58
CA ASP A 61 1.13 40.75 0.61
C ASP A 61 -0.02 40.16 1.45
N GLU A 62 -1.14 40.88 1.61
CA GLU A 62 -2.29 40.42 2.37
C GLU A 62 -2.94 39.19 1.73
N ILE A 63 -3.18 39.23 0.42
CA ILE A 63 -3.74 38.11 -0.35
C ILE A 63 -2.79 36.91 -0.37
N TYR A 64 -1.48 37.17 -0.49
CA TYR A 64 -0.48 36.09 -0.40
C TYR A 64 -0.56 35.36 0.94
N VAL A 65 -0.60 36.11 2.06
CA VAL A 65 -0.64 35.52 3.41
C VAL A 65 -1.88 34.64 3.58
N GLU A 66 -3.05 35.14 3.18
CA GLU A 66 -4.30 34.36 3.25
C GLU A 66 -4.21 33.06 2.43
N LEU A 67 -3.76 33.15 1.18
CA LEU A 67 -3.69 31.99 0.29
C LEU A 67 -2.64 30.97 0.76
N VAL A 68 -1.46 31.43 1.17
CA VAL A 68 -0.38 30.51 1.59
C VAL A 68 -0.74 29.80 2.89
N ASP A 69 -1.42 30.48 3.82
CA ASP A 69 -1.86 29.88 5.08
C ASP A 69 -2.93 28.81 4.83
N SER A 70 -3.88 29.09 3.93
CA SER A 70 -4.88 28.11 3.50
C SER A 70 -4.25 26.88 2.83
N GLN A 71 -3.30 27.08 1.90
CA GLN A 71 -2.59 25.96 1.26
C GLN A 71 -1.77 25.15 2.27
N LYS A 72 -1.08 25.81 3.21
CA LYS A 72 -0.28 25.15 4.26
C LYS A 72 -1.16 24.35 5.22
N ALA A 73 -2.31 24.88 5.62
CA ALA A 73 -3.26 24.17 6.46
C ALA A 73 -3.74 22.87 5.78
N GLY A 74 -4.17 22.95 4.52
CA GLY A 74 -4.56 21.77 3.74
C GLY A 74 -3.41 20.78 3.54
N TYR A 75 -2.19 21.26 3.29
CA TYR A 75 -1.00 20.42 3.21
C TYR A 75 -0.74 19.65 4.50
N LEU A 76 -0.79 20.32 5.66
CA LEU A 76 -0.59 19.67 6.97
C LEU A 76 -1.66 18.62 7.28
N GLU A 77 -2.92 18.87 6.91
CA GLU A 77 -3.99 17.88 7.05
C GLU A 77 -3.72 16.64 6.19
N LYS A 78 -3.33 16.85 4.92
CA LYS A 78 -2.98 15.75 4.01
C LYS A 78 -1.75 14.98 4.45
N VAL A 79 -0.75 15.65 5.04
CA VAL A 79 0.42 14.97 5.64
C VAL A 79 -0.02 14.04 6.77
N LYS A 80 -0.90 14.48 7.68
CA LYS A 80 -1.40 13.62 8.77
C LYS A 80 -2.13 12.38 8.24
N ALA A 81 -2.98 12.56 7.21
CA ALA A 81 -3.67 11.46 6.56
C ALA A 81 -2.68 10.48 5.89
N ALA A 82 -1.67 11.01 5.21
CA ALA A 82 -0.62 10.24 4.56
C ALA A 82 0.24 9.44 5.57
N GLU A 83 0.55 10.00 6.73
CA GLU A 83 1.26 9.30 7.80
C GLU A 83 0.41 8.15 8.39
N ALA A 84 -0.89 8.36 8.56
CA ALA A 84 -1.81 7.32 9.01
C ALA A 84 -1.93 6.19 7.98
N LEU A 85 -2.01 6.52 6.69
CA LEU A 85 -2.00 5.55 5.60
C LEU A 85 -0.68 4.76 5.59
N ALA A 86 0.47 5.42 5.67
CA ALA A 86 1.78 4.78 5.73
C ALA A 86 1.89 3.82 6.94
N ALA A 87 1.39 4.22 8.12
CA ALA A 87 1.34 3.34 9.28
C ALA A 87 0.45 2.11 9.05
N SER A 88 -0.70 2.28 8.40
CA SER A 88 -1.58 1.17 8.02
C SER A 88 -0.90 0.22 7.03
N MET A 89 -0.27 0.74 5.98
CA MET A 89 0.47 -0.03 4.99
C MET A 89 1.64 -0.81 5.62
N LYS A 90 2.36 -0.21 6.59
CA LYS A 90 3.43 -0.89 7.34
C LYS A 90 2.92 -2.07 8.17
N ARG A 91 1.75 -1.92 8.82
CA ARG A 91 1.10 -3.02 9.54
C ARG A 91 0.75 -4.16 8.57
N ARG A 92 0.11 -3.84 7.44
CA ARG A 92 -0.23 -4.82 6.40
C ARG A 92 1.02 -5.52 5.84
N LEU A 93 2.10 -4.78 5.59
CA LEU A 93 3.37 -5.34 5.12
C LEU A 93 3.95 -6.34 6.13
N SER A 94 3.86 -6.04 7.43
CA SER A 94 4.29 -6.94 8.50
C SER A 94 3.46 -8.22 8.53
N GLU A 95 2.13 -8.12 8.44
CA GLU A 95 1.21 -9.26 8.36
C GLU A 95 1.51 -10.17 7.15
N VAL A 96 1.58 -9.57 5.96
CA VAL A 96 1.89 -10.29 4.71
C VAL A 96 3.25 -10.98 4.80
N THR A 97 4.26 -10.29 5.34
CA THR A 97 5.60 -10.88 5.54
C THR A 97 5.56 -12.07 6.50
N SER A 98 4.82 -11.97 7.60
CA SER A 98 4.66 -13.07 8.56
C SER A 98 3.93 -14.27 7.95
N ASN A 99 2.89 -14.03 7.15
CA ASN A 99 2.17 -15.08 6.43
C ASN A 99 3.07 -15.80 5.41
N ILE A 100 3.87 -15.05 4.64
CA ILE A 100 4.85 -15.62 3.71
C ILE A 100 5.85 -16.50 4.47
N SER A 101 6.42 -16.00 5.57
CA SER A 101 7.39 -16.76 6.38
C SER A 101 6.79 -18.03 6.96
N SER A 102 5.56 -17.98 7.43
CA SER A 102 4.85 -19.13 7.99
C SER A 102 4.59 -20.19 6.93
N LEU A 103 3.99 -19.81 5.79
CA LEU A 103 3.72 -20.71 4.67
C LEU A 103 4.99 -21.31 4.08
N THR A 104 6.06 -20.52 3.97
CA THR A 104 7.36 -21.01 3.51
C THR A 104 7.93 -22.05 4.48
N ARG A 105 7.82 -21.81 5.79
CA ARG A 105 8.28 -22.77 6.81
C ARG A 105 7.49 -24.08 6.74
N TYR A 106 6.17 -24.02 6.60
CA TYR A 106 5.34 -25.21 6.42
C TYR A 106 5.77 -26.01 5.19
N LEU A 107 5.99 -25.34 4.06
CA LEU A 107 6.42 -26.00 2.84
C LEU A 107 7.82 -26.64 2.97
N VAL A 108 8.74 -25.98 3.68
CA VAL A 108 10.07 -26.52 3.96
C VAL A 108 9.99 -27.76 4.85
N ASN A 109 9.17 -27.74 5.89
CA ASN A 109 8.97 -28.90 6.76
C ASN A 109 8.37 -30.09 6.00
N ALA A 110 7.32 -29.87 5.20
CA ALA A 110 6.74 -30.94 4.38
C ALA A 110 7.78 -31.58 3.42
N LYS A 111 8.68 -30.76 2.85
CA LYS A 111 9.78 -31.26 2.02
C LYS A 111 10.82 -32.03 2.82
N LEU A 112 11.07 -31.65 4.08
CA LEU A 112 11.99 -32.35 4.98
C LEU A 112 11.42 -33.71 5.36
N ASP A 113 10.17 -33.75 5.82
CA ASP A 113 9.46 -34.97 6.24
C ASP A 113 9.37 -35.97 5.07
N HIS A 114 9.14 -35.48 3.85
CA HIS A 114 9.17 -36.32 2.66
C HIS A 114 10.57 -36.92 2.43
N LYS A 115 11.61 -36.10 2.61
CA LYS A 115 12.99 -36.53 2.39
C LYS A 115 13.52 -37.47 3.49
N SER A 116 12.97 -37.41 4.70
CA SER A 116 13.24 -38.38 5.76
C SER A 116 12.41 -39.66 5.63
N GLY A 117 11.45 -39.71 4.71
CA GLY A 117 10.55 -40.85 4.49
C GLY A 117 9.35 -40.90 5.43
N GLU A 118 9.12 -39.82 6.19
CA GLU A 118 7.98 -39.67 7.11
C GLU A 118 6.69 -39.22 6.39
N LEU A 119 6.82 -38.71 5.16
CA LEU A 119 5.72 -38.20 4.36
C LEU A 119 5.81 -38.72 2.92
N ASP A 120 4.70 -39.17 2.34
CA ASP A 120 4.67 -39.72 0.98
C ASP A 120 4.58 -38.63 -0.12
N ASP A 121 4.90 -39.01 -1.35
CA ASP A 121 4.93 -38.08 -2.49
C ASP A 121 3.55 -37.45 -2.79
N GLU A 122 2.46 -38.18 -2.53
CA GLU A 122 1.10 -37.67 -2.74
C GLU A 122 0.77 -36.55 -1.75
N THR A 123 1.09 -36.75 -0.48
CA THR A 123 0.91 -35.77 0.60
C THR A 123 1.78 -34.54 0.35
N LEU A 124 3.00 -34.71 -0.16
CA LEU A 124 3.87 -33.58 -0.49
C LEU A 124 3.27 -32.75 -1.62
N LYS A 125 2.79 -33.42 -2.68
CA LYS A 125 2.13 -32.76 -3.82
C LYS A 125 0.89 -31.99 -3.40
N LEU A 126 0.08 -32.54 -2.48
CA LEU A 126 -1.08 -31.84 -1.92
C LEU A 126 -0.66 -30.56 -1.17
N ALA A 127 0.37 -30.64 -0.32
CA ALA A 127 0.89 -29.48 0.39
C ALA A 127 1.41 -28.40 -0.58
N GLN A 128 2.17 -28.80 -1.60
CA GLN A 128 2.66 -27.89 -2.66
C GLN A 128 1.50 -27.25 -3.42
N GLY A 129 0.53 -28.05 -3.85
CA GLY A 129 -0.64 -27.61 -4.60
C GLY A 129 -1.51 -26.62 -3.84
N SER A 130 -1.51 -26.66 -2.50
CA SER A 130 -2.23 -25.70 -1.67
C SER A 130 -1.41 -24.46 -1.31
N ILE A 131 -0.13 -24.63 -0.96
CA ILE A 131 0.70 -23.55 -0.39
C ILE A 131 1.25 -22.64 -1.49
N GLU A 132 1.76 -23.19 -2.59
CA GLU A 132 2.43 -22.40 -3.63
C GLU A 132 1.48 -21.39 -4.31
N PRO A 133 0.23 -21.73 -4.67
CA PRO A 133 -0.72 -20.76 -5.20
C PRO A 133 -1.08 -19.65 -4.21
N THR A 134 -1.04 -19.92 -2.91
CA THR A 134 -1.30 -18.93 -1.85
C THR A 134 -0.11 -17.99 -1.65
N LEU A 135 1.12 -18.48 -1.80
CA LEU A 135 2.34 -17.67 -1.67
C LEU A 135 2.48 -16.61 -2.77
N ARG A 136 2.11 -16.95 -4.02
CA ARG A 136 2.25 -16.04 -5.18
C ARG A 136 1.60 -14.66 -4.96
N PRO A 137 0.30 -14.53 -4.63
CA PRO A 137 -0.32 -13.23 -4.43
C PRO A 137 0.22 -12.49 -3.20
N LEU A 138 0.63 -13.19 -2.13
CA LEU A 138 1.23 -12.55 -0.95
C LEU A 138 2.59 -11.90 -1.28
N ILE A 139 3.43 -12.58 -2.08
CA ILE A 139 4.73 -12.04 -2.51
C ILE A 139 4.54 -10.82 -3.42
N ALA A 140 3.55 -10.87 -4.32
CA ALA A 140 3.18 -9.73 -5.15
C ALA A 140 2.72 -8.55 -4.28
N GLU A 141 1.81 -8.78 -3.33
CA GLU A 141 1.33 -7.74 -2.41
C GLU A 141 2.48 -7.13 -1.58
N LYS A 142 3.40 -7.95 -1.05
CA LYS A 142 4.60 -7.47 -0.34
C LYS A 142 5.43 -6.51 -1.20
N THR A 143 5.61 -6.85 -2.47
CA THR A 143 6.39 -6.06 -3.42
C THR A 143 5.70 -4.72 -3.70
N ASP A 144 4.40 -4.75 -3.96
CA ASP A 144 3.62 -3.55 -4.19
C ASP A 144 3.61 -2.65 -2.95
N LEU A 145 3.35 -3.20 -1.75
CA LEU A 145 3.39 -2.45 -0.49
C LEU A 145 4.74 -1.77 -0.25
N THR A 146 5.85 -2.50 -0.49
CA THR A 146 7.20 -1.96 -0.29
C THR A 146 7.48 -0.80 -1.24
N SER A 147 7.10 -0.93 -2.51
CA SER A 147 7.32 0.11 -3.51
C SER A 147 6.43 1.34 -3.27
N SER A 148 5.13 1.15 -3.01
CA SER A 148 4.20 2.25 -2.71
C SER A 148 4.53 2.96 -1.41
N LEU A 149 4.95 2.24 -0.36
CA LEU A 149 5.44 2.87 0.89
C LEU A 149 6.63 3.77 0.61
N LYS A 150 7.62 3.28 -0.16
CA LYS A 150 8.80 4.07 -0.51
C LYS A 150 8.42 5.35 -1.23
N THR A 151 7.51 5.29 -2.21
CA THR A 151 7.07 6.49 -2.94
C THR A 151 6.27 7.44 -2.05
N LEU A 152 5.38 6.93 -1.20
CA LEU A 152 4.62 7.74 -0.25
C LEU A 152 5.55 8.45 0.75
N GLU A 153 6.56 7.75 1.27
CA GLU A 153 7.55 8.32 2.20
C GLU A 153 8.42 9.41 1.55
N GLN A 154 8.64 9.38 0.23
CA GLN A 154 9.37 10.42 -0.49
C GLN A 154 8.61 11.75 -0.61
N VAL A 155 7.28 11.71 -0.62
CA VAL A 155 6.46 12.93 -0.70
C VAL A 155 6.11 13.51 0.67
N LEU A 156 6.19 12.70 1.71
CA LEU A 156 6.06 13.15 3.10
C LEU A 156 7.23 14.10 3.46
N PRO A 157 6.99 15.07 4.36
CA PRO A 157 8.07 15.85 4.93
C PRO A 157 9.06 14.91 5.63
N ALA A 158 10.36 15.19 5.50
CA ALA A 158 11.38 14.44 6.21
C ALA A 158 11.04 14.44 7.70
N ARG A 159 10.92 13.24 8.31
CA ARG A 159 10.84 13.17 9.77
C ARG A 159 12.10 13.81 10.31
N VAL A 160 11.96 14.90 11.05
CA VAL A 160 13.02 15.34 11.95
C VAL A 160 13.21 14.18 12.92
N SER A 161 14.32 13.44 12.79
CA SER A 161 14.69 12.44 13.79
C SER A 161 15.03 13.23 15.04
N ILE A 162 14.11 13.25 16.00
CA ILE A 162 14.42 13.66 17.37
C ILE A 162 14.83 12.37 18.07
N GLY A 163 16.14 12.09 18.05
CA GLY A 163 16.74 10.86 18.60
C GLY A 163 17.95 10.44 17.80
#